data_AF-A0A495T3S2-F1
#
_entry.id   AF-A0A495T3S2-F1
#
_cell.length_a   1.000
_cell.length_b   1.000
_cell.length_c   1.000
_cell.angle_alpha   90.00
_cell.angle_beta   90.00
_cell.angle_gamma   90.00
#
_symmetry.space_group_name_H-M   'P 1'
#
loop_
_entity.id
_entity.type
_entity.pdbx_description
1 polymer ?
#
loop_
_entity_poly.entity_id
_entity_poly.type
_entity_poly.pdbx_seq_one_letter_code
_entity_poly.pdbx_strand_id
1 'polypeptide(L)'
;MTRVNAHQTAQDAPAAMLTIAECDIRDERARQDAQWGGPTYDDQQRLSDFPFYIADQCEKMTREKAAEHRSRIVKIAALVVDTLESYDREARMVAQQSPSGNMNLRILTGEPICPKF
;
A
#
# COMPACT_ATOMS: atom_id res chain seq x y z
N MET A 1 -16.71 9.18 49.51
CA MET A 1 -15.80 8.12 49.01
C MET A 1 -16.38 7.60 47.70
N THR A 2 -15.81 8.02 46.56
CA THR A 2 -16.12 7.43 45.25
C THR A 2 -14.81 7.35 44.48
N ARG A 3 -14.21 6.15 44.41
CA ARG A 3 -13.04 5.88 43.56
C ARG A 3 -13.56 5.76 42.13
N VAL A 4 -13.21 6.70 41.28
CA VAL A 4 -13.36 6.53 39.83
C VAL A 4 -12.15 5.74 39.36
N ASN A 5 -12.37 4.52 38.88
CA ASN A 5 -11.31 3.63 38.38
C ASN A 5 -10.74 4.20 37.07
N ALA A 6 -9.47 4.61 37.10
CA ALA A 6 -8.70 5.08 35.94
C ALA A 6 -8.27 3.95 34.97
N HIS A 7 -9.04 2.86 34.90
CA HIS A 7 -8.77 1.70 34.06
C HIS A 7 -9.87 1.40 33.03
N GLN A 8 -10.79 2.35 32.81
CA GLN A 8 -11.88 2.20 31.84
C GLN A 8 -11.89 3.32 30.79
N THR A 9 -10.75 3.57 30.12
CA THR A 9 -10.72 4.50 28.96
C THR A 9 -9.86 4.02 27.79
N ALA A 10 -9.47 2.74 27.74
CA ALA A 10 -8.61 2.22 26.67
C ALA A 10 -9.27 1.09 25.84
N GLN A 11 -10.59 0.90 25.91
CA GLN A 11 -11.29 -0.17 25.17
C GLN A 11 -12.33 0.29 24.16
N ASP A 12 -12.51 1.60 23.95
CA ASP A 12 -13.48 2.14 22.98
C ASP A 12 -12.79 2.95 21.87
N ALA A 13 -11.64 2.49 21.37
CA ALA A 13 -11.21 2.95 20.05
C ALA A 13 -12.24 2.40 19.04
N PRO A 14 -13.04 3.23 18.34
CA PRO A 14 -13.91 2.71 17.31
C PRO A 14 -13.01 2.00 16.30
N ALA A 15 -13.35 0.75 15.97
CA ALA A 15 -12.75 0.06 14.82
C ALA A 15 -12.77 1.08 13.67
N ALA A 16 -11.57 1.50 13.23
CA ALA A 16 -11.42 2.68 12.38
C ALA A 16 -12.34 2.53 11.17
N MET A 17 -13.38 3.38 11.10
CA MET A 17 -14.34 3.33 10.01
C MET A 17 -13.62 3.83 8.77
N LEU A 18 -13.45 2.94 7.78
CA LEU A 18 -12.87 3.31 6.50
C LEU A 18 -13.72 4.40 5.86
N THR A 19 -13.02 5.37 5.27
CA THR A 19 -13.60 6.39 4.41
C THR A 19 -14.16 5.75 3.13
N ILE A 20 -15.05 6.47 2.45
CA ILE A 20 -15.60 6.02 1.16
C ILE A 20 -14.47 5.78 0.14
N ALA A 21 -13.43 6.62 0.15
CA ALA A 21 -12.29 6.46 -0.74
C ALA A 21 -11.52 5.17 -0.47
N GLU A 22 -11.27 4.84 0.80
CA GLU A 22 -10.58 3.59 1.18
C GLU A 22 -11.41 2.36 0.83
N CYS A 23 -12.73 2.40 1.02
CA CYS A 23 -13.63 1.33 0.58
C CYS A 23 -13.55 1.12 -0.94
N ASP A 24 -13.61 2.20 -1.72
CA ASP A 24 -13.55 2.09 -3.19
C ASP A 24 -12.21 1.56 -3.70
N ILE A 25 -11.11 1.95 -3.05
CA ILE A 25 -9.76 1.44 -3.37
C ILE A 25 -9.69 -0.05 -3.08
N ARG A 26 -10.19 -0.49 -1.92
CA ARG A 26 -10.23 -1.91 -1.55
C ARG A 26 -11.07 -2.72 -2.52
N ASP A 27 -12.24 -2.21 -2.88
CA ASP A 27 -13.16 -2.90 -3.78
C ASP A 27 -12.62 -2.94 -5.22
N GLU A 28 -11.88 -1.91 -5.67
CA GLU A 28 -11.11 -1.95 -6.91
C GLU A 28 -9.96 -2.95 -6.87
N ARG A 29 -9.19 -2.99 -5.77
CA ARG A 29 -8.09 -3.96 -5.60
C ARG A 29 -8.59 -5.40 -5.72
N ALA A 30 -9.75 -5.70 -5.12
CA ALA A 30 -10.39 -7.01 -5.25
C ALA A 30 -10.84 -7.31 -6.71
N ARG A 31 -11.26 -6.30 -7.48
CA ARG A 31 -11.56 -6.47 -8.90
C ARG A 31 -10.31 -6.71 -9.75
N GLN A 32 -9.21 -6.01 -9.45
CA GLN A 32 -7.91 -6.25 -10.09
C GLN A 32 -7.39 -7.66 -9.80
N ASP A 33 -7.51 -8.12 -8.55
CA ASP A 33 -7.19 -9.51 -8.17
C ASP A 33 -7.97 -10.52 -9.00
N ALA A 34 -9.29 -10.34 -9.10
CA ALA A 34 -10.15 -11.22 -9.88
C ALA A 34 -9.80 -11.19 -11.38
N GLN A 35 -9.34 -10.05 -11.90
CA GLN A 35 -8.99 -9.89 -13.31
C GLN A 35 -7.62 -10.51 -13.65
N TRP A 36 -6.63 -10.35 -12.77
CA TRP A 36 -5.23 -10.67 -13.06
C TRP A 36 -4.72 -11.93 -12.38
N GLY A 37 -5.48 -12.51 -11.45
CA GLY A 37 -5.13 -13.78 -10.79
C GLY A 37 -4.63 -13.62 -9.36
N GLY A 38 -4.85 -12.46 -8.75
CA GLY A 38 -4.54 -12.17 -7.35
C GLY A 38 -3.07 -11.83 -7.10
N PRO A 39 -2.67 -11.72 -5.81
CA PRO A 39 -1.32 -11.32 -5.40
C PRO A 39 -0.19 -12.16 -6.00
N THR A 40 -0.45 -13.43 -6.32
CA THR A 40 0.51 -14.33 -6.97
C THR A 40 0.90 -13.87 -8.38
N TYR A 41 0.00 -13.20 -9.09
CA TYR A 41 0.30 -12.59 -10.40
C TYR A 41 1.17 -11.34 -10.23
N ASP A 42 0.88 -10.55 -9.21
CA ASP A 42 1.57 -9.28 -8.93
C ASP A 42 3.02 -9.53 -8.51
N ASP A 43 3.26 -10.62 -7.77
CA ASP A 43 4.61 -11.09 -7.38
C ASP A 43 5.45 -11.60 -8.56
N GLN A 44 4.84 -11.83 -9.73
CA GLN A 44 5.56 -12.17 -10.96
C GLN A 44 5.95 -10.92 -11.76
N GLN A 45 5.34 -9.77 -11.47
CA GLN A 45 5.66 -8.50 -12.12
C GLN A 45 6.90 -7.91 -11.47
N ARG A 46 7.72 -7.22 -12.26
CA ARG A 46 8.83 -6.45 -11.69
C ARG A 46 8.26 -5.16 -11.14
N LEU A 47 8.81 -4.65 -10.04
CA LEU A 47 8.46 -3.32 -9.53
C LEU A 47 8.60 -2.20 -10.58
N SER A 48 9.48 -2.38 -11.57
CA SER A 48 9.64 -1.48 -12.72
C SER A 48 8.45 -1.45 -13.68
N ASP A 49 7.55 -2.44 -13.61
CA ASP A 49 6.44 -2.60 -14.54
C ASP A 49 5.21 -1.79 -14.06
N PHE A 50 5.04 -1.65 -12.75
CA PHE A 50 3.94 -0.91 -12.12
C PHE A 50 3.76 0.54 -12.60
N PRO A 51 4.83 1.35 -12.78
CA PRO A 51 4.71 2.68 -13.35
C PRO A 51 4.02 2.73 -14.71
N PHE A 52 4.16 1.68 -15.55
CA PHE A 52 3.49 1.65 -16.86
C PHE A 52 1.97 1.46 -16.72
N TYR A 53 1.51 0.64 -15.77
CA TYR A 53 0.07 0.48 -15.50
C TYR A 53 -0.55 1.76 -14.94
N ILE A 54 0.17 2.46 -14.07
CA ILE A 54 -0.26 3.77 -13.53
C ILE A 54 -0.31 4.80 -14.66
N ALA A 55 0.73 4.86 -15.50
CA ALA A 55 0.78 5.78 -16.64
C ALA A 55 -0.38 5.55 -17.62
N ASP A 56 -0.75 4.29 -17.89
CA ASP A 56 -1.93 3.96 -18.72
C ASP A 56 -3.24 4.50 -18.12
N GLN A 57 -3.44 4.40 -16.80
CA GLN A 57 -4.63 4.99 -16.17
C GLN A 57 -4.61 6.53 -16.21
N CYS A 58 -3.45 7.15 -16.02
CA CYS A 58 -3.28 8.59 -16.18
C CYS A 58 -3.60 9.03 -17.62
N GLU A 59 -3.11 8.31 -18.62
CA GLU A 59 -3.39 8.61 -20.02
C GLU A 59 -4.89 8.49 -20.32
N LYS A 60 -5.54 7.41 -19.88
CA LYS A 60 -7.00 7.23 -20.00
C LYS A 60 -7.77 8.38 -19.37
N MET A 61 -7.34 8.84 -18.19
CA MET A 61 -7.97 9.98 -17.51
C MET A 61 -7.91 11.27 -18.35
N THR A 62 -6.81 11.53 -19.07
CA THR A 62 -6.70 12.72 -19.93
C THR A 62 -7.59 12.66 -21.18
N ARG A 63 -7.95 11.46 -21.63
CA ARG A 63 -8.79 11.23 -22.83
C ARG A 63 -10.28 11.13 -22.50
N GLU A 64 -10.62 10.81 -21.25
CA GLU A 64 -12.01 10.54 -20.83
C GLU A 64 -12.73 11.76 -20.26
N LYS A 65 -14.06 11.65 -20.19
CA LYS A 65 -14.93 12.69 -19.62
C LYS A 65 -14.65 12.84 -18.12
N ALA A 66 -14.86 14.04 -17.59
CA ALA A 66 -14.67 14.34 -16.16
C ALA A 66 -15.40 13.39 -15.21
N ALA A 67 -16.57 12.87 -15.62
CA ALA A 67 -17.34 11.89 -14.84
C ALA A 67 -16.55 10.58 -14.56
N GLU A 68 -15.61 10.21 -15.43
CA GLU A 68 -14.78 9.01 -15.28
C GLU A 68 -13.49 9.26 -14.50
N HIS A 69 -13.12 10.52 -14.24
CA HIS A 69 -11.84 10.84 -13.60
C HIS A 69 -11.73 10.22 -12.21
N ARG A 70 -12.82 10.22 -11.45
CA ARG A 70 -12.86 9.57 -10.13
C ARG A 70 -12.57 8.08 -10.23
N SER A 71 -13.14 7.38 -11.20
CA SER A 71 -12.93 5.93 -11.36
C SER A 71 -11.47 5.64 -11.75
N ARG A 72 -10.84 6.51 -12.56
CA ARG A 72 -9.41 6.42 -12.90
C ARG A 72 -8.51 6.66 -11.69
N ILE A 73 -8.81 7.66 -10.87
CA ILE A 73 -8.06 7.93 -9.63
C ILE A 73 -8.13 6.73 -8.68
N VAL A 74 -9.30 6.12 -8.52
CA VAL A 74 -9.45 4.90 -7.69
C VAL A 74 -8.60 3.76 -8.23
N LYS A 75 -8.59 3.54 -9.55
CA LYS A 75 -7.74 2.53 -10.20
C LYS A 75 -6.25 2.77 -9.98
N ILE A 76 -5.81 4.02 -10.10
CA ILE A 76 -4.43 4.42 -9.83
C ILE A 76 -4.07 4.13 -8.38
N ALA A 77 -4.92 4.53 -7.43
CA ALA A 77 -4.68 4.28 -6.02
C ALA A 77 -4.61 2.78 -5.69
N ALA A 78 -5.48 1.95 -6.28
CA ALA A 78 -5.42 0.50 -6.14
C ALA A 78 -4.11 -0.10 -6.69
N LEU A 79 -3.63 0.36 -7.85
CA LEU A 79 -2.34 -0.04 -8.41
C LEU A 79 -1.15 0.35 -7.52
N VAL A 80 -1.21 1.53 -6.89
CA VAL A 80 -0.18 1.96 -5.94
C VAL A 80 -0.17 1.07 -4.69
N VAL A 81 -1.35 0.71 -4.16
CA VAL A 81 -1.46 -0.25 -3.05
C VAL A 81 -0.82 -1.57 -3.44
N ASP A 82 -1.16 -2.11 -4.60
CA ASP A 82 -0.59 -3.37 -5.10
C ASP A 82 0.95 -3.31 -5.21
N THR A 83 1.48 -2.19 -5.73
CA THR A 83 2.93 -1.96 -5.82
C THR A 83 3.60 -2.02 -4.43
N LEU A 84 3.00 -1.38 -3.43
CA LEU A 84 3.52 -1.37 -2.06
C LEU A 84 3.44 -2.76 -1.42
N GLU A 85 2.34 -3.47 -1.65
CA GLU A 85 2.16 -4.83 -1.16
C GLU A 85 3.20 -5.80 -1.75
N SER A 86 3.47 -5.70 -3.06
CA SER A 86 4.52 -6.46 -3.75
C SER A 86 5.92 -6.11 -3.21
N TYR A 87 6.24 -4.82 -3.10
CA TYR A 87 7.49 -4.34 -2.53
C TYR A 87 7.74 -4.88 -1.11
N ASP A 88 6.73 -4.80 -0.24
CA ASP A 88 6.82 -5.29 1.14
C ASP A 88 7.02 -6.80 1.20
N ARG A 89 6.41 -7.57 0.29
CA ARG A 89 6.61 -9.02 0.18
C ARG A 89 8.03 -9.34 -0.27
N GLU A 90 8.54 -8.68 -1.31
CA GLU A 90 9.93 -8.84 -1.77
C GLU A 90 10.94 -8.54 -0.64
N ALA A 91 10.76 -7.42 0.06
CA ALA A 91 11.64 -7.02 1.17
C ALA A 91 11.66 -8.08 2.31
N ARG A 92 10.50 -8.67 2.63
CA ARG A 92 10.41 -9.75 3.63
C ARG A 92 11.09 -11.03 3.15
N MET A 93 11.00 -11.37 1.87
CA MET A 93 11.68 -12.55 1.31
C MET A 93 13.21 -12.40 1.39
N VAL A 94 13.75 -11.24 1.04
CA VAL A 94 15.20 -10.96 1.14
C VAL A 94 15.68 -11.07 2.60
N ALA A 95 14.92 -10.53 3.55
CA ALA A 95 15.25 -10.62 4.97
C ALA A 95 15.27 -12.07 5.49
N GLN A 96 14.39 -12.94 4.98
CA GLN A 96 14.29 -14.35 5.37
C GLN A 96 15.35 -15.24 4.70
N GLN A 97 15.88 -14.85 3.53
CA GLN A 97 16.89 -15.61 2.77
C GLN A 97 18.33 -15.36 3.23
N SER A 98 18.55 -14.59 4.30
CA SER A 98 19.87 -14.39 4.90
C SER A 98 20.07 -15.18 6.21
N PRO A 99 20.18 -16.53 6.20
CA PRO A 99 20.64 -17.26 7.37
C PRO A 99 22.18 -17.30 7.36
N SER A 100 22.78 -16.47 8.22
CA SER A 100 24.21 -16.41 8.57
C SER A 100 25.10 -15.47 7.75
N GLY A 101 25.51 -14.38 8.39
CA GLY A 101 26.71 -13.63 7.99
C GLY A 101 26.51 -12.12 8.03
N ASN A 102 26.76 -11.51 9.19
CA ASN A 102 27.16 -10.11 9.39
C ASN A 102 27.00 -9.18 8.17
N MET A 103 25.86 -8.50 8.05
CA MET A 103 25.83 -7.19 7.40
C MET A 103 25.10 -6.19 8.29
N ASN A 104 25.80 -5.09 8.52
CA ASN A 104 25.43 -3.97 9.39
C ASN A 104 24.07 -3.41 8.95
N LEU A 105 23.05 -3.66 9.77
CA LEU A 105 21.65 -3.32 9.55
C LEU A 105 21.41 -1.81 9.71
N ARG A 106 22.07 -0.98 8.89
CA ARG A 106 21.98 0.50 8.95
C ARG A 106 21.37 1.15 7.71
N ILE A 107 20.96 0.38 6.71
CA ILE A 107 20.46 0.93 5.44
C ILE A 107 18.93 0.81 5.28
N LEU A 108 18.23 0.06 6.14
CA LEU A 108 16.79 -0.24 5.93
C LEU A 108 15.85 0.38 6.96
N THR A 109 16.34 1.19 7.89
CA THR A 109 15.50 2.05 8.73
C THR A 109 15.79 3.49 8.30
N GLY A 110 14.86 4.10 7.55
CA GLY A 110 14.99 5.46 7.02
C GLY A 110 15.08 6.54 8.10
N GLU A 111 16.16 6.55 8.88
CA GLU A 111 16.55 7.72 9.64
C GLU A 111 16.94 8.82 8.63
N PRO A 112 16.45 10.04 8.80
CA PRO A 112 16.78 11.13 7.91
C PRO A 112 18.28 11.39 7.98
N ILE A 113 18.96 11.25 6.86
CA ILE A 113 20.30 11.81 6.67
C ILE A 113 20.11 13.33 6.67
N CYS A 114 20.15 13.96 7.85
CA CYS A 114 20.26 15.40 7.95
C CYS A 114 21.65 15.81 7.42
N PRO A 115 21.77 16.56 6.31
CA PRO A 115 23.03 17.16 5.95
C PRO A 115 23.38 18.21 7.02
N LYS A 116 24.53 18.04 7.68
CA LYS A 116 25.14 19.13 8.44
C LYS A 116 25.63 20.15 7.42
N PHE A 117 24.92 21.26 7.31
CA PHE A 117 25.48 22.52 6.83
C PHE A 117 25.91 23.36 8.04
#